data_AF-A0A7L3PWY6-F1
#
_entry.id   AF-A0A7L3PWY6-F1
#
_cell.length_a   1.000
_cell.length_b   1.000
_cell.length_c   1.000
_cell.angle_alpha   90.00
_cell.angle_beta   90.00
_cell.angle_gamma   90.00
#
_symmetry.space_group_name_H-M   'P 1'
#
loop_
_entity.id
_entity.type
_entity.pdbx_description
1 polymer ?
#
loop_
_entity_poly.entity_id
_entity_poly.type
_entity_poly.pdbx_seq_one_letter_code
_entity_poly.pdbx_strand_id
1 'polypeptide(L)'
;SHLSLLLQNDSWGKQYSYALFKAMSHMLCIGYGARAPVSMSDLWITMLSMIVGATCYAMFVGHATALIQSLDSSRRQYQEKYKQVEQYMSFHKLPAEMRQKIHDYYEHRYQGKIFDEENILNELNDPLREEIVNFNCRKLVATMPLFANADPNFVTAMLSKLRFEVFQPGDYIIREGAVGKKMYFIQHGVAGVITKSNKELKLTDGSYFGEICLLTKGRRTASVRADTYCRLYSLSVDNFNEVLEEYPMMRRAFETVAIDRLDRIG
;
A
#
# COMPACT_ATOMS: atom_id res chain seq x y z
N SER A 1 46.60 -36.84 26.58
CA SER A 1 47.75 -36.96 27.49
C SER A 1 48.53 -35.65 27.51
N HIS A 2 49.35 -35.26 26.51
CA HIS A 2 50.28 -34.14 26.69
C HIS A 2 49.68 -32.73 26.85
N LEU A 3 48.69 -32.33 26.03
CA LEU A 3 48.11 -30.97 26.10
C LEU A 3 47.14 -30.76 27.28
N SER A 4 46.44 -31.84 27.66
CA SER A 4 45.60 -31.92 28.85
C SER A 4 46.41 -31.86 30.16
N LEU A 5 47.66 -32.32 30.14
CA LEU A 5 48.61 -32.20 31.26
C LEU A 5 49.21 -30.79 31.37
N LEU A 6 49.38 -30.08 30.25
CA LEU A 6 49.94 -28.71 30.24
C LEU A 6 48.97 -27.68 30.85
N LEU A 7 47.66 -27.84 30.62
CA LEU A 7 46.65 -26.92 31.15
C LEU A 7 46.27 -27.20 32.61
N GLN A 8 46.65 -28.35 33.19
CA GLN A 8 46.25 -28.71 34.57
C GLN A 8 46.80 -27.74 35.64
N ASN A 9 47.97 -27.15 35.40
CA ASN A 9 48.61 -26.19 36.31
C ASN A 9 48.35 -24.73 35.93
N ASP A 10 47.61 -24.49 34.84
CA ASP A 10 47.24 -23.14 34.42
C ASP A 10 46.11 -22.56 35.28
N SER A 11 45.96 -21.24 35.27
CA SER A 11 44.87 -20.57 36.00
C SER A 11 43.50 -21.03 35.51
N TRP A 12 42.51 -21.02 36.41
CA TRP A 12 41.13 -21.42 36.11
C TRP A 12 40.56 -20.67 34.89
N GLY A 13 40.93 -19.39 34.70
CA GLY A 13 40.50 -18.59 33.56
C GLY A 13 41.00 -19.14 32.22
N LYS A 14 42.25 -19.62 32.15
CA LYS A 14 42.78 -20.26 30.94
C LYS A 14 42.10 -21.59 30.66
N GLN A 15 41.90 -22.41 31.69
CA GLN A 15 41.23 -23.72 31.57
C GLN A 15 39.79 -23.56 31.09
N TYR A 16 39.02 -22.65 31.70
CA TYR A 16 37.65 -22.35 31.30
C TYR A 16 37.57 -21.78 29.88
N SER A 17 38.45 -20.84 29.54
CA SER A 17 38.49 -20.24 28.19
C SER A 17 38.73 -21.30 27.10
N TYR A 18 39.64 -22.24 27.34
CA TYR A 18 39.90 -23.32 26.40
C TYR A 18 38.74 -24.33 26.31
N ALA A 19 38.09 -24.63 27.44
CA ALA A 19 36.89 -25.47 27.45
C ALA A 19 35.74 -24.82 26.67
N LEU A 20 35.52 -23.52 26.87
CA LEU A 20 34.53 -22.73 26.14
C LEU A 20 34.86 -22.67 24.64
N PHE A 21 36.12 -22.46 24.28
CA PHE A 21 36.58 -22.52 22.89
C PHE A 21 36.24 -23.87 22.24
N LYS A 22 36.53 -25.00 22.92
CA LYS A 22 36.21 -26.34 22.42
C LYS A 22 34.70 -26.58 22.30
N ALA A 23 33.90 -26.08 23.23
CA ALA A 23 32.44 -26.18 23.15
C ALA A 23 31.87 -25.31 22.01
N MET A 24 32.37 -24.09 21.85
CA MET A 24 31.96 -23.17 20.79
C MET A 24 32.36 -23.66 19.40
N SER A 25 33.54 -24.30 19.27
CA SER A 25 33.99 -24.88 18.00
C SER A 25 33.10 -26.04 17.54
N HIS A 26 32.58 -26.85 18.46
CA HIS A 26 31.56 -27.85 18.14
C HIS A 26 30.21 -27.20 17.79
N MET A 27 29.80 -26.15 18.52
CA MET A 27 28.53 -25.44 18.30
C MET A 27 28.46 -24.76 16.93
N LEU A 28 29.53 -24.08 16.51
CA LEU A 28 29.62 -23.37 15.23
C LEU A 28 30.14 -24.24 14.08
N CYS A 29 30.22 -25.56 14.28
CA CYS A 29 30.66 -26.53 13.28
C CYS A 29 32.08 -26.27 12.71
N ILE A 30 32.99 -25.68 13.51
CA ILE A 30 34.38 -25.39 13.10
C ILE A 30 35.25 -26.64 13.20
N GLY A 31 35.15 -27.37 14.31
CA GLY A 31 35.98 -28.55 14.56
C GLY A 31 36.35 -28.73 16.03
N TYR A 32 37.45 -29.44 16.28
CA TYR A 32 37.92 -29.76 17.63
C TYR A 32 38.83 -28.67 18.19
N GLY A 33 39.27 -28.86 19.44
CA GLY A 33 40.39 -28.10 20.01
C GLY A 33 41.72 -28.50 19.35
N ALA A 34 42.79 -28.63 20.13
CA ALA A 34 44.12 -28.96 19.61
C ALA A 34 44.22 -30.29 18.83
N ARG A 35 43.33 -31.26 19.10
CA ARG A 35 43.34 -32.60 18.45
C ARG A 35 42.01 -33.33 18.66
N ALA A 36 41.78 -34.37 17.86
CA ALA A 36 40.62 -35.26 17.99
C ALA A 36 40.58 -35.99 19.36
N PRO A 37 39.39 -36.31 19.89
CA PRO A 37 39.24 -37.05 21.13
C PRO A 37 39.86 -38.45 21.02
N VAL A 38 40.63 -38.85 22.04
CA VAL A 38 41.33 -40.15 22.07
C VAL A 38 40.71 -41.08 23.13
N SER A 39 40.25 -40.52 24.26
CA SER A 39 39.54 -41.28 25.30
C SER A 39 38.09 -41.53 24.89
N MET A 40 37.54 -42.69 25.26
CA MET A 40 36.12 -43.01 25.06
C MET A 40 35.20 -42.00 25.76
N SER A 41 35.58 -41.51 26.95
CA SER A 41 34.84 -40.46 27.67
C SER A 41 34.74 -39.17 26.86
N ASP A 42 35.88 -38.71 26.33
CA ASP A 42 35.98 -37.47 25.56
C ASP A 42 35.25 -37.60 24.22
N LEU A 43 35.24 -38.80 23.64
CA LEU A 43 34.54 -39.11 22.40
C LEU A 43 33.02 -38.95 22.57
N TRP A 44 32.42 -39.58 23.57
CA TRP A 44 30.97 -39.47 23.83
C TRP A 44 30.54 -38.03 24.18
N ILE A 45 31.32 -37.32 25.00
CA ILE A 45 31.05 -35.90 25.32
C ILE A 45 31.16 -35.03 24.05
N THR A 46 32.16 -35.29 23.21
CA THR A 46 32.33 -34.55 21.95
C THR A 46 31.18 -34.83 21.00
N MET A 47 30.76 -36.09 20.82
CA MET A 47 29.60 -36.46 20.00
C MET A 47 28.31 -35.81 20.50
N LEU A 48 28.05 -35.84 21.81
CA LEU A 48 26.88 -35.18 22.41
C LEU A 48 26.92 -33.66 22.18
N SER A 49 28.06 -33.02 22.43
CA SER A 49 28.27 -31.60 22.20
C SER A 49 28.09 -31.21 20.73
N MET A 50 28.50 -32.06 19.79
CA MET A 50 28.29 -31.85 18.36
C MET A 50 26.81 -31.94 17.98
N ILE A 51 26.06 -32.91 18.51
CA ILE A 51 24.61 -33.04 18.24
C ILE A 51 23.85 -31.82 18.76
N VAL A 52 24.11 -31.43 20.01
CA VAL A 52 23.50 -30.23 20.62
C VAL A 52 23.89 -28.98 19.84
N GLY A 53 25.18 -28.85 19.52
CA GLY A 53 25.73 -27.73 18.76
C GLY A 53 25.09 -27.55 17.38
N ALA A 54 25.04 -28.62 16.59
CA ALA A 54 24.44 -28.61 15.26
C ALA A 54 22.93 -28.28 15.32
N THR A 55 22.21 -28.80 16.31
CA THR A 55 20.79 -28.50 16.51
C THR A 55 20.57 -27.02 16.85
N CYS A 56 21.35 -26.48 17.79
CA CYS A 56 21.31 -25.06 18.14
C CYS A 56 21.66 -24.16 16.94
N TYR A 57 22.67 -24.52 16.16
CA TYR A 57 23.06 -23.77 14.96
C TYR A 57 21.97 -23.80 13.89
N ALA A 58 21.35 -24.96 13.63
CA ALA A 58 20.23 -25.07 12.69
C ALA A 58 19.03 -24.22 13.13
N MET A 59 18.68 -24.22 14.43
CA MET A 59 17.64 -23.35 14.96
C MET A 59 17.98 -21.86 14.82
N PHE A 60 19.23 -21.49 15.10
CA PHE A 60 19.71 -20.11 14.93
C PHE A 60 19.56 -19.64 13.47
N VAL A 61 20.00 -20.45 12.50
CA VAL A 61 19.84 -20.15 11.07
C VAL A 61 18.37 -20.08 10.68
N GLY A 62 17.52 -20.96 11.22
CA GLY A 62 16.07 -20.92 11.00
C GLY A 62 15.43 -19.63 11.49
N HIS A 63 15.75 -19.19 12.71
CA HIS A 63 15.26 -17.93 13.26
C HIS A 63 15.80 -16.70 12.51
N ALA A 64 17.08 -16.70 12.14
CA ALA A 64 17.65 -15.62 11.34
C ALA A 64 16.93 -15.48 9.98
N THR A 65 16.66 -16.61 9.32
CA THR A 65 15.91 -16.64 8.06
C THR A 65 14.48 -16.14 8.23
N ALA A 66 13.77 -16.59 9.28
CA ALA A 66 12.41 -16.15 9.57
C ALA A 66 12.34 -14.64 9.87
N LEU A 67 13.32 -14.10 10.62
CA LEU A 67 13.42 -12.68 10.89
C LEU A 67 13.61 -11.88 9.60
N ILE A 68 14.55 -12.30 8.74
CA ILE A 68 14.79 -11.66 7.43
C ILE A 68 13.50 -11.65 6.59
N GLN A 69 12.74 -12.75 6.58
CA GLN A 69 11.46 -12.83 5.86
C GLN A 69 10.36 -11.93 6.44
N SER A 70 10.39 -11.68 7.76
CA SER A 70 9.40 -10.83 8.44
C SER A 70 9.64 -9.33 8.28
N LEU A 71 10.90 -8.91 8.09
CA LEU A 71 11.28 -7.50 8.10
C LEU A 71 10.67 -6.67 6.96
N ASP A 72 10.31 -7.30 5.83
CA ASP A 72 9.76 -6.58 4.67
C ASP A 72 8.56 -7.28 4.04
N SER A 73 7.56 -7.60 4.86
CA SER A 73 6.34 -8.31 4.43
C SER A 73 5.55 -7.54 3.36
N SER A 74 5.27 -6.25 3.57
CA SER A 74 4.46 -5.43 2.64
C SER A 74 5.12 -5.20 1.28
N ARG A 75 6.45 -4.97 1.24
CA ARG A 75 7.18 -4.81 -0.01
C ARG A 75 7.32 -6.14 -0.74
N ARG A 76 7.53 -7.24 -0.01
CA ARG A 76 7.53 -8.59 -0.61
C ARG A 76 6.18 -8.91 -1.24
N GLN A 77 5.07 -8.62 -0.56
CA GLN A 77 3.72 -8.77 -1.12
C GLN A 77 3.52 -7.91 -2.38
N TYR A 78 3.99 -6.66 -2.37
CA TYR A 78 3.94 -5.80 -3.57
C TYR A 78 4.73 -6.42 -4.73
N GLN A 79 5.96 -6.89 -4.48
CA GLN A 79 6.79 -7.52 -5.50
C GLN A 79 6.18 -8.82 -6.05
N GLU A 80 5.62 -9.66 -5.18
CA GLU A 80 4.91 -10.88 -5.58
C GLU A 80 3.69 -10.56 -6.44
N LYS A 81 2.88 -9.57 -6.04
CA LYS A 81 1.73 -9.10 -6.83
C LYS A 81 2.17 -8.52 -8.18
N TYR A 82 3.21 -7.69 -8.20
CA TYR A 82 3.70 -7.08 -9.42
C TYR A 82 4.26 -8.13 -10.40
N LYS A 83 4.95 -9.16 -9.91
CA LYS A 83 5.38 -10.31 -10.74
C LYS A 83 4.21 -11.02 -11.42
N GLN A 84 3.07 -11.18 -10.74
CA GLN A 84 1.86 -11.74 -11.35
C GLN A 84 1.34 -10.84 -12.49
N VAL A 85 1.41 -9.51 -12.31
CA VAL A 85 1.06 -8.54 -13.36
C VAL A 85 2.01 -8.66 -14.54
N GLU A 86 3.32 -8.77 -14.32
CA GLU A 86 4.30 -9.01 -15.39
C GLU A 86 4.04 -10.29 -16.16
N GLN A 87 3.72 -11.39 -15.46
CA GLN A 87 3.34 -12.65 -16.07
C GLN A 87 2.08 -12.50 -16.93
N TYR A 88 1.07 -11.78 -16.44
CA TYR A 88 -0.15 -11.47 -17.20
C TYR A 88 0.17 -10.67 -18.48
N MET A 89 0.98 -9.61 -18.36
CA MET A 89 1.39 -8.79 -19.51
C MET A 89 2.20 -9.58 -20.54
N SER A 90 3.05 -10.50 -20.07
CA SER A 90 3.86 -11.37 -20.90
C SER A 90 3.01 -12.41 -21.64
N PHE A 91 2.09 -13.07 -20.92
CA PHE A 91 1.17 -14.06 -21.47
C PHE A 91 0.30 -13.48 -22.59
N HIS A 92 -0.26 -12.28 -22.37
CA HIS A 92 -1.05 -11.57 -23.37
C HIS A 92 -0.23 -10.82 -24.42
N LYS A 93 1.11 -10.91 -24.36
CA LYS A 93 2.04 -10.27 -25.31
C LYS A 93 1.76 -8.77 -25.49
N LEU A 94 1.49 -8.07 -24.39
CA LEU A 94 1.20 -6.63 -24.45
C LEU A 94 2.40 -5.85 -25.02
N PRO A 95 2.18 -4.78 -25.80
CA PRO A 95 3.25 -3.92 -26.31
C PRO A 95 4.09 -3.28 -25.20
N ALA A 96 5.36 -2.99 -25.49
CA ALA A 96 6.30 -2.41 -24.52
C ALA A 96 5.80 -1.09 -23.92
N GLU A 97 5.18 -0.23 -24.72
CA GLU A 97 4.60 1.04 -24.28
C GLU A 97 3.49 0.82 -23.23
N MET A 98 2.59 -0.15 -23.45
CA MET A 98 1.54 -0.48 -22.51
C MET A 98 2.10 -1.08 -21.22
N ARG A 99 3.17 -1.89 -21.30
CA ARG A 99 3.84 -2.44 -20.12
C ARG A 99 4.47 -1.34 -19.28
N GLN A 100 5.14 -0.38 -19.91
CA GLN A 100 5.70 0.78 -19.21
C GLN A 100 4.61 1.59 -18.54
N LYS A 101 3.50 1.84 -19.25
CA LYS A 101 2.35 2.54 -18.69
C LYS A 101 1.78 1.84 -17.45
N ILE A 102 1.65 0.51 -17.48
CA ILE A 102 1.21 -0.29 -16.33
C ILE A 102 2.24 -0.24 -15.19
N HIS A 103 3.54 -0.32 -15.49
CA HIS A 103 4.59 -0.18 -14.49
C HIS A 103 4.50 1.16 -13.75
N ASP A 104 4.45 2.26 -14.50
CA ASP A 104 4.37 3.61 -13.96
C ASP A 104 3.09 3.80 -13.12
N TYR A 105 1.97 3.20 -13.55
CA TYR A 105 0.72 3.20 -12.79
C TYR A 105 0.88 2.51 -11.42
N TYR A 106 1.46 1.31 -11.38
CA TYR A 106 1.64 0.57 -10.12
C TYR A 106 2.57 1.29 -9.15
N GLU A 107 3.67 1.87 -9.65
CA GLU A 107 4.60 2.68 -8.85
C GLU A 107 3.89 3.91 -8.26
N HIS A 108 3.09 4.65 -9.05
CA HIS A 108 2.38 5.84 -8.55
C HIS A 108 1.20 5.50 -7.64
N ARG A 109 0.53 4.36 -7.85
CA ARG A 109 -0.66 3.93 -7.09
C ARG A 109 -0.31 3.32 -5.73
N TYR A 110 0.77 2.55 -5.66
CA TYR A 110 1.14 1.76 -4.48
C TYR A 110 2.45 2.21 -3.83
N GLN A 111 3.32 2.94 -4.53
CA GLN A 111 4.59 3.47 -3.98
C GLN A 111 5.44 2.38 -3.30
N GLY A 112 5.50 1.20 -3.92
CA GLY A 112 6.25 0.04 -3.42
C GLY A 112 5.62 -0.71 -2.25
N LYS A 113 4.40 -0.34 -1.81
CA LYS A 113 3.68 -1.02 -0.71
C LYS A 113 2.25 -1.31 -1.11
N ILE A 114 1.81 -2.54 -0.87
CA ILE A 114 0.43 -2.95 -1.10
C ILE A 114 -0.26 -3.20 0.24
N PHE A 115 -1.48 -2.67 0.36
CA PHE A 115 -2.35 -2.86 1.52
C PHE A 115 -3.74 -3.19 1.01
N ASP A 116 -4.40 -4.14 1.66
CA ASP A 116 -5.84 -4.34 1.48
C ASP A 116 -6.58 -3.35 2.38
N GLU A 117 -6.67 -2.10 1.90
CA GLU A 117 -7.26 -1.00 2.65
C GLU A 117 -8.72 -1.30 3.06
N GLU A 118 -9.48 -2.00 2.23
CA GLU A 118 -10.86 -2.36 2.54
C GLU A 118 -10.94 -3.39 3.66
N ASN A 119 -10.12 -4.45 3.61
CA ASN A 119 -10.08 -5.43 4.70
C ASN A 119 -9.60 -4.79 6.02
N ILE A 120 -8.55 -3.95 5.97
CA ILE A 120 -8.04 -3.25 7.16
C ILE A 120 -9.12 -2.36 7.77
N LEU A 121 -9.82 -1.56 6.96
CA LEU A 121 -10.86 -0.67 7.48
C LEU A 121 -12.10 -1.44 7.99
N ASN A 122 -12.37 -2.63 7.47
CA ASN A 122 -13.45 -3.51 7.93
C ASN A 122 -13.16 -4.19 9.27
N GLU A 123 -11.90 -4.43 9.60
CA GLU A 123 -11.47 -4.95 10.91
C GLU A 123 -11.58 -3.90 12.03
N LEU A 124 -11.57 -2.61 11.67
CA LEU A 124 -11.70 -1.50 12.62
C LEU A 124 -13.17 -1.22 12.96
N ASN A 125 -13.39 -0.70 14.17
CA ASN A 125 -14.70 -0.18 14.58
C ASN A 125 -15.02 1.15 13.87
N ASP A 126 -16.29 1.53 13.88
CA ASP A 126 -16.76 2.72 13.16
C ASP A 126 -16.05 4.02 13.60
N PRO A 127 -15.84 4.32 14.90
CA PRO A 127 -15.16 5.55 15.31
C PRO A 127 -13.72 5.67 14.78
N LEU A 128 -12.94 4.57 14.79
CA LEU A 128 -11.58 4.58 14.25
C LEU A 128 -11.58 4.73 12.73
N ARG A 129 -12.54 4.10 12.05
CA ARG A 129 -12.69 4.26 10.59
C ARG A 129 -12.98 5.71 10.24
N GLU A 130 -13.91 6.35 10.94
CA GLU A 130 -14.25 7.76 10.77
C GLU A 130 -13.05 8.69 11.00
N GLU A 131 -12.26 8.43 12.04
CA GLU A 131 -11.06 9.23 12.35
C GLU A 131 -10.00 9.11 11.23
N ILE A 132 -9.77 7.89 10.73
CA ILE A 132 -8.80 7.64 9.64
C ILE A 132 -9.25 8.32 8.34
N VAL A 133 -10.50 8.17 7.93
CA VAL A 133 -10.98 8.79 6.68
C VAL A 133 -10.96 10.31 6.77
N ASN A 134 -11.34 10.88 7.92
CA ASN A 134 -11.24 12.31 8.18
C ASN A 134 -9.79 12.79 8.10
N PHE A 135 -8.84 12.06 8.70
CA PHE A 135 -7.43 12.40 8.63
C PHE A 135 -6.88 12.34 7.19
N ASN A 136 -7.19 11.28 6.43
CA ASN A 136 -6.73 11.08 5.06
C ASN A 136 -7.30 12.13 4.09
N CYS A 137 -8.54 12.54 4.32
CA CYS A 137 -9.25 13.49 3.46
C CYS A 137 -9.22 14.94 3.98
N ARG A 138 -8.53 15.24 5.10
CA ARG A 138 -8.49 16.59 5.70
C ARG A 138 -8.11 17.70 4.72
N LYS A 139 -7.17 17.42 3.81
CA LYS A 139 -6.75 18.37 2.78
C LYS A 139 -7.87 18.64 1.78
N LEU A 140 -8.59 17.60 1.37
CA LEU A 140 -9.73 17.69 0.46
C LEU A 140 -10.89 18.47 1.11
N VAL A 141 -11.20 18.18 2.38
CA VAL A 141 -12.24 18.88 3.15
C VAL A 141 -11.90 20.36 3.30
N ALA A 142 -10.64 20.69 3.60
CA ALA A 142 -10.20 22.06 3.78
C ALA A 142 -10.17 22.88 2.48
N THR A 143 -9.87 22.26 1.34
CA THR A 143 -9.78 22.97 0.05
C THR A 143 -11.13 23.08 -0.65
N MET A 144 -12.08 22.21 -0.36
CA MET A 144 -13.35 22.16 -1.08
C MET A 144 -14.43 23.02 -0.39
N PRO A 145 -14.90 24.12 -1.02
CA PRO A 145 -15.85 25.05 -0.39
C PRO A 145 -17.17 24.40 0.03
N LEU A 146 -17.57 23.35 -0.68
CA LEU A 146 -18.80 22.60 -0.39
C LEU A 146 -18.70 21.85 0.95
N PHE A 147 -17.53 21.29 1.29
CA PHE A 147 -17.33 20.57 2.54
C PHE A 147 -17.01 21.52 3.69
N ALA A 148 -16.30 22.63 3.43
CA ALA A 148 -15.94 23.60 4.46
C ALA A 148 -17.15 24.23 5.18
N ASN A 149 -18.30 24.35 4.50
CA ASN A 149 -19.52 24.94 5.04
C ASN A 149 -20.63 23.91 5.35
N ALA A 150 -20.34 22.62 5.20
CA ALA A 150 -21.34 21.57 5.40
C ALA A 150 -21.34 21.05 6.84
N ASP A 151 -22.42 20.33 7.19
CA ASP A 151 -22.51 19.59 8.45
C ASP A 151 -21.37 18.55 8.54
N PRO A 152 -20.57 18.51 9.62
CA PRO A 152 -19.54 17.50 9.84
C PRO A 152 -20.02 16.06 9.71
N ASN A 153 -21.28 15.78 10.06
CA ASN A 153 -21.88 14.44 9.90
C ASN A 153 -22.04 14.09 8.41
N PHE A 154 -22.50 15.04 7.59
CA PHE A 154 -22.58 14.88 6.14
C PHE A 154 -21.18 14.64 5.54
N VAL A 155 -20.19 15.43 5.97
CA VAL A 155 -18.81 15.27 5.49
C VAL A 155 -18.30 13.87 5.81
N THR A 156 -18.45 13.41 7.05
CA THR A 156 -18.01 12.08 7.47
C THR A 156 -18.73 10.97 6.69
N ALA A 157 -20.05 11.08 6.51
CA ALA A 157 -20.85 10.15 5.71
C ALA A 157 -20.34 10.07 4.25
N MET A 158 -20.09 11.21 3.61
CA MET A 158 -19.51 11.27 2.26
C MET A 158 -18.12 10.64 2.20
N LEU A 159 -17.22 11.03 3.11
CA LEU A 159 -15.83 10.58 3.13
C LEU A 159 -15.72 9.06 3.31
N SER A 160 -16.59 8.45 4.11
CA SER A 160 -16.63 7.00 4.33
C SER A 160 -16.93 6.19 3.07
N LYS A 161 -17.59 6.81 2.08
CA LYS A 161 -18.01 6.17 0.82
C LYS A 161 -17.08 6.48 -0.36
N LEU A 162 -16.03 7.30 -0.15
CA LEU A 162 -15.06 7.65 -1.18
C LEU A 162 -14.09 6.50 -1.45
N ARG A 163 -13.69 6.34 -2.71
CA ARG A 163 -12.68 5.37 -3.13
C ARG A 163 -11.52 6.05 -3.83
N PHE A 164 -10.29 5.74 -3.40
CA PHE A 164 -9.08 6.35 -3.95
C PHE A 164 -8.71 5.75 -5.32
N GLU A 165 -8.53 6.62 -6.31
CA GLU A 165 -8.14 6.28 -7.69
C GLU A 165 -6.98 7.15 -8.17
N VAL A 166 -6.14 6.59 -9.04
CA VAL A 166 -5.02 7.31 -9.69
C VAL A 166 -5.20 7.25 -11.19
N PHE A 167 -4.95 8.35 -11.88
CA PHE A 167 -4.98 8.45 -13.35
C PHE A 167 -3.66 9.02 -13.87
N GLN A 168 -3.22 8.55 -15.03
CA GLN A 168 -1.97 8.98 -15.65
C GLN A 168 -2.22 10.16 -16.61
N PRO A 169 -1.20 10.99 -16.88
CA PRO A 169 -1.31 12.05 -17.87
C PRO A 169 -1.80 11.49 -19.23
N GLY A 170 -2.77 12.19 -19.84
CA GLY A 170 -3.40 11.80 -21.10
C GLY A 170 -4.60 10.86 -20.97
N ASP A 171 -4.86 10.29 -19.79
CA ASP A 171 -6.03 9.42 -19.58
C ASP A 171 -7.34 10.22 -19.61
N TYR A 172 -8.33 9.70 -20.35
CA TYR A 172 -9.69 10.21 -20.30
C TYR A 172 -10.41 9.62 -19.09
N ILE A 173 -10.54 10.43 -18.03
CA ILE A 173 -11.27 10.10 -16.80
C ILE A 173 -12.78 10.02 -17.09
N ILE A 174 -13.29 10.97 -17.88
CA ILE A 174 -14.67 11.00 -18.36
C ILE A 174 -14.66 11.18 -19.87
N ARG A 175 -15.52 10.44 -20.56
CA ARG A 175 -15.81 10.63 -21.99
C ARG A 175 -17.20 11.21 -22.15
N GLU A 176 -17.31 12.26 -22.95
CA GLU A 176 -18.59 12.85 -23.33
C GLU A 176 -19.53 11.81 -23.94
N GLY A 177 -20.84 11.93 -23.67
CA GLY A 177 -21.86 11.04 -24.21
C GLY A 177 -21.94 9.66 -23.56
N ALA A 178 -20.97 9.28 -22.72
CA ALA A 178 -21.03 8.06 -21.93
C ALA A 178 -22.04 8.17 -20.78
N VAL A 179 -22.50 7.03 -20.27
CA VAL A 179 -23.31 6.98 -19.04
C VAL A 179 -22.39 7.06 -17.84
N GLY A 180 -22.56 8.08 -17.00
CA GLY A 180 -21.78 8.28 -15.78
C GLY A 180 -22.37 7.53 -14.59
N LYS A 181 -21.55 6.73 -13.91
CA LYS A 181 -21.94 5.98 -12.69
C LYS A 181 -21.27 6.49 -11.41
N LYS A 182 -20.38 7.47 -11.52
CA LYS A 182 -19.61 8.02 -10.40
C LYS A 182 -19.20 9.46 -10.65
N MET A 183 -18.98 10.23 -9.60
CA MET A 183 -18.33 11.55 -9.68
C MET A 183 -16.93 11.48 -9.08
N TYR A 184 -16.13 12.53 -9.26
CA TYR A 184 -14.74 12.56 -8.80
C TYR A 184 -14.42 13.87 -8.08
N PHE A 185 -13.63 13.74 -7.01
CA PHE A 185 -13.03 14.83 -6.26
C PHE A 185 -11.52 14.82 -6.47
N ILE A 186 -10.93 15.98 -6.79
CA ILE A 186 -9.49 16.10 -7.05
C ILE A 186 -8.78 16.32 -5.72
N GLN A 187 -8.08 15.29 -5.23
CA GLN A 187 -7.18 15.42 -4.09
C GLN A 187 -5.87 16.08 -4.53
N HIS A 188 -5.33 15.65 -5.67
CA HIS A 188 -4.10 16.21 -6.23
C HIS A 188 -4.02 16.05 -7.76
N GLY A 189 -3.54 17.07 -8.45
CA GLY A 189 -3.25 17.05 -9.89
C GLY A 189 -4.12 18.00 -10.69
N VAL A 190 -3.96 17.97 -12.02
CA VAL A 190 -4.66 18.85 -12.94
C VAL A 190 -5.45 18.04 -13.95
N ALA A 191 -6.73 18.34 -14.10
CA ALA A 191 -7.62 17.72 -15.07
C ALA A 191 -8.20 18.80 -16.02
N GLY A 192 -8.09 18.57 -17.32
CA GLY A 192 -8.69 19.42 -18.36
C GLY A 192 -10.10 18.94 -18.71
N VAL A 193 -11.08 19.84 -18.62
CA VAL A 193 -12.45 19.64 -19.12
C VAL A 193 -12.50 20.12 -20.55
N ILE A 194 -12.82 19.21 -21.47
CA ILE A 194 -12.88 19.43 -22.91
C ILE A 194 -14.35 19.39 -23.33
N THR A 195 -14.87 20.52 -23.78
CA THR A 195 -16.23 20.69 -24.28
C THR A 195 -16.27 20.71 -25.81
N LYS A 196 -17.46 20.60 -26.42
CA LYS A 196 -17.64 20.68 -27.88
C LYS A 196 -17.14 22.00 -28.50
N SER A 197 -17.13 23.08 -27.73
CA SER A 197 -16.61 24.39 -28.17
C SER A 197 -15.07 24.45 -28.14
N ASN A 198 -14.40 23.33 -27.84
CA ASN A 198 -12.95 23.19 -27.75
C ASN A 198 -12.28 24.15 -26.75
N LYS A 199 -13.06 24.68 -25.80
CA LYS A 199 -12.56 25.41 -24.65
C LYS A 199 -12.09 24.41 -23.60
N GLU A 200 -10.82 24.49 -23.22
CA GLU A 200 -10.25 23.65 -22.17
C GLU A 200 -10.28 24.41 -20.83
N LEU A 201 -11.14 23.96 -19.91
CA LEU A 201 -11.15 24.48 -18.54
C LEU A 201 -10.29 23.57 -17.65
N LYS A 202 -9.32 24.13 -16.95
CA LYS A 202 -8.46 23.37 -16.03
C LYS A 202 -9.05 23.33 -14.63
N LEU A 203 -9.16 22.13 -14.08
CA LEU A 203 -9.54 21.86 -12.70
C LEU A 203 -8.31 21.39 -11.93
N THR A 204 -8.13 21.92 -10.73
CA THR A 204 -7.00 21.62 -9.83
C THR A 204 -7.50 21.08 -8.48
N ASP A 205 -6.57 20.78 -7.57
CA ASP A 205 -6.81 20.36 -6.19
C ASP A 205 -7.97 21.11 -5.52
N GLY A 206 -8.89 20.38 -4.89
CA GLY A 206 -10.11 20.91 -4.26
C GLY A 206 -11.31 21.08 -5.20
N SER A 207 -11.11 20.93 -6.51
CA SER A 207 -12.21 20.89 -7.48
C SER A 207 -12.84 19.49 -7.55
N TYR A 208 -14.07 19.44 -8.04
CA TYR A 208 -14.78 18.18 -8.32
C TYR A 208 -15.51 18.28 -9.66
N PHE A 209 -15.78 17.12 -10.27
CA PHE A 209 -16.45 17.03 -11.56
C PHE A 209 -17.26 15.74 -11.73
N GLY A 210 -18.18 15.78 -12.70
CA GLY A 210 -19.02 14.65 -13.08
C GLY A 210 -20.35 14.58 -12.32
N GLU A 211 -20.67 15.56 -11.49
CA GLU A 211 -21.91 15.67 -10.69
C GLU A 211 -23.17 15.81 -11.53
N ILE A 212 -23.10 16.53 -12.67
CA ILE A 212 -24.27 16.84 -13.52
C ILE A 212 -24.99 15.57 -13.96
N CYS A 213 -24.23 14.55 -14.36
CA CYS A 213 -24.76 13.26 -14.83
C CYS A 213 -25.48 12.48 -13.72
N LEU A 214 -25.06 12.65 -12.46
CA LEU A 214 -25.65 11.96 -11.31
C LEU A 214 -27.00 12.59 -10.95
N LEU A 215 -27.11 13.92 -11.03
CA LEU A 215 -28.33 14.66 -10.72
C LEU A 215 -29.39 14.58 -11.83
N THR A 216 -28.97 14.74 -13.08
CA THR A 216 -29.89 14.76 -14.24
C THR A 216 -30.28 13.37 -14.75
N LYS A 217 -29.64 12.31 -14.23
CA LYS A 217 -29.69 10.93 -14.77
C LYS A 217 -29.41 10.85 -16.29
N GLY A 218 -28.66 11.83 -16.81
CA GLY A 218 -28.36 11.99 -18.23
C GLY A 218 -27.06 11.32 -18.68
N ARG A 219 -26.51 11.79 -19.80
CA ARG A 219 -25.17 11.42 -20.29
C ARG A 219 -24.15 12.47 -19.85
N ARG A 220 -22.86 12.11 -19.91
CA ARG A 220 -21.76 13.05 -19.66
C ARG A 220 -21.78 14.20 -20.66
N THR A 221 -21.77 15.43 -20.16
CA THR A 221 -21.87 16.67 -20.95
C THR A 221 -20.56 17.14 -21.55
N ALA A 222 -19.44 16.72 -20.97
CA ALA A 222 -18.09 17.05 -21.43
C ALA A 222 -17.13 15.88 -21.18
N SER A 223 -16.00 15.87 -21.89
CA SER A 223 -14.90 14.96 -21.61
C SER A 223 -13.96 15.56 -20.56
N VAL A 224 -13.35 14.72 -19.74
CA VAL A 224 -12.35 15.15 -18.75
C VAL A 224 -11.10 14.29 -18.94
N ARG A 225 -9.95 14.94 -19.16
CA ARG A 225 -8.65 14.31 -19.37
C ARG A 225 -7.70 14.71 -18.24
N ALA A 226 -6.89 13.79 -17.77
CA ALA A 226 -5.81 14.09 -16.82
C ALA A 226 -4.65 14.77 -17.56
N ASP A 227 -4.23 15.96 -17.10
CA ASP A 227 -3.05 16.66 -17.64
C ASP A 227 -1.77 16.24 -16.89
N THR A 228 -1.91 15.87 -15.62
CA THR A 228 -0.81 15.34 -14.78
C THR A 228 -1.24 14.01 -14.14
N TYR A 229 -0.38 13.43 -13.29
CA TYR A 229 -0.80 12.33 -12.44
C TYR A 229 -1.88 12.83 -11.45
N CYS A 230 -3.12 12.39 -11.67
CA CYS A 230 -4.25 12.79 -10.84
C CYS A 230 -4.50 11.75 -9.75
N ARG A 231 -4.59 12.21 -8.51
CA ARG A 231 -5.09 11.45 -7.35
C ARG A 231 -6.50 11.92 -7.06
N LEU A 232 -7.46 11.03 -7.27
CA LEU A 232 -8.88 11.35 -7.21
C LEU A 232 -9.56 10.48 -6.16
N TYR A 233 -10.62 11.01 -5.57
CA TYR A 233 -11.60 10.18 -4.86
C TYR A 233 -12.84 10.06 -5.73
N SER A 234 -13.26 8.83 -6.00
CA SER A 234 -14.50 8.56 -6.71
C SER A 234 -15.64 8.27 -5.73
N LEU A 235 -16.85 8.69 -6.10
CA LEU A 235 -18.08 8.41 -5.37
C LEU A 235 -19.13 7.87 -6.35
N SER A 236 -19.67 6.68 -6.07
CA SER A 236 -20.69 6.05 -6.90
C SER A 236 -22.01 6.82 -6.85
N VAL A 237 -22.83 6.68 -7.89
CA VAL A 237 -24.18 7.27 -7.94
C VAL A 237 -25.08 6.74 -6.84
N ASP A 238 -24.94 5.47 -6.46
CA ASP A 238 -25.74 4.84 -5.42
C ASP A 238 -25.42 5.44 -4.05
N ASN A 239 -24.12 5.50 -3.69
CA ASN A 239 -23.67 6.11 -2.44
C ASN A 239 -23.98 7.62 -2.40
N PHE A 240 -23.87 8.30 -3.54
CA PHE A 240 -24.22 9.71 -3.64
C PHE A 240 -25.71 9.96 -3.38
N ASN A 241 -26.60 9.14 -3.95
CA ASN A 241 -28.03 9.27 -3.71
C ASN A 241 -28.40 8.91 -2.28
N GLU A 242 -27.82 7.85 -1.71
CA GLU A 242 -28.00 7.44 -0.31
C GLU A 242 -27.70 8.62 0.64
N VAL A 243 -26.53 9.25 0.50
CA VAL A 243 -26.16 10.39 1.36
C VAL A 243 -27.03 11.62 1.08
N LEU A 244 -27.40 11.90 -0.16
CA LEU A 244 -28.24 13.06 -0.48
C LEU A 244 -29.70 12.91 -0.07
N GLU A 245 -30.19 11.68 0.12
CA GLU A 245 -31.51 11.41 0.69
C GLU A 245 -31.56 11.78 2.18
N GLU A 246 -30.47 11.55 2.91
CA GLU A 246 -30.31 11.96 4.31
C GLU A 246 -30.09 13.48 4.45
N TYR A 247 -29.42 14.11 3.48
CA TYR A 247 -29.04 15.53 3.53
C TYR A 247 -29.59 16.34 2.33
N PRO A 248 -30.90 16.62 2.28
CA PRO A 248 -31.55 17.26 1.12
C PRO A 248 -31.08 18.70 0.85
N MET A 249 -30.60 19.41 1.87
CA MET A 249 -30.03 20.75 1.70
C MET A 249 -28.75 20.71 0.85
N MET A 250 -27.92 19.66 1.01
CA MET A 250 -26.71 19.48 0.21
C MET A 250 -27.05 19.11 -1.23
N ARG A 251 -28.15 18.38 -1.47
CA ARG A 251 -28.63 18.10 -2.84
C ARG A 251 -28.90 19.40 -3.61
N ARG A 252 -29.59 20.37 -2.98
CA ARG A 252 -29.86 21.68 -3.60
C ARG A 252 -28.58 22.46 -3.92
N ALA A 253 -27.58 22.38 -3.05
CA ALA A 253 -26.27 23.02 -3.30
C ALA A 253 -25.58 22.43 -4.53
N PHE A 254 -25.58 21.09 -4.65
CA PHE A 254 -25.06 20.41 -5.85
C PHE A 254 -25.86 20.76 -7.12
N GLU A 255 -27.19 20.83 -7.04
CA GLU A 255 -28.05 21.23 -8.16
C GLU A 255 -27.76 22.66 -8.63
N THR A 256 -27.59 23.60 -7.70
CA THR A 256 -27.27 25.00 -8.02
C THR A 256 -25.95 25.11 -8.79
N VAL A 257 -24.91 24.39 -8.33
CA VAL A 257 -23.61 24.39 -9.01
C VAL A 257 -23.69 23.68 -10.36
N ALA A 258 -24.47 22.61 -10.46
CA ALA A 258 -24.65 21.87 -11.72
C ALA A 258 -25.33 22.74 -12.79
N ILE A 259 -26.32 23.55 -12.41
CA ILE A 259 -27.00 24.49 -13.32
C ILE A 259 -26.04 25.59 -13.80
N ASP A 260 -25.31 26.26 -12.89
CA ASP A 260 -24.32 27.29 -13.26
C ASP A 260 -23.23 26.72 -14.19
N ARG A 261 -22.81 25.46 -13.99
CA ARG A 261 -21.85 24.80 -14.88
C ARG A 261 -22.44 24.42 -16.23
N LEU A 262 -23.69 23.99 -16.28
CA LEU A 262 -24.40 23.73 -17.54
C LEU A 262 -24.51 25.00 -18.38
N ASP A 263 -24.85 26.13 -17.77
CA ASP A 263 -24.97 27.43 -18.43
C ASP A 263 -23.64 27.97 -18.98
N ARG A 264 -22.51 27.59 -18.36
CA ARG A 264 -21.16 27.96 -18.85
C ARG A 264 -20.65 27.08 -19.98
N ILE A 265 -21.19 25.86 -20.11
CA ILE A 265 -20.77 24.87 -21.11
C ILE A 265 -21.66 24.92 -22.36
N GLY A 266 -22.94 25.24 -22.18
CA GLY A 266 -23.91 25.52 -23.27
C GLY A 266 -23.62 26.82 -23.98
#